data_AF-M2W6N2-F1
#
_entry.id   AF-M2W6N2-F1
#
_cell.length_a   1.000
_cell.length_b   1.000
_cell.length_c   1.000
_cell.angle_alpha   90.00
_cell.angle_beta   90.00
_cell.angle_gamma   90.00
#
_symmetry.space_group_name_H-M   'P 1'
#
loop_
_entity.id
_entity.type
_entity.pdbx_description
1 polymer ?
#
loop_
_entity_poly.entity_id
_entity_poly.type
_entity_poly.pdbx_seq_one_letter_code
_entity_poly.pdbx_strand_id
1 'polypeptide(L)'
;MNSTIHPKNPSEEKVWKEFEESSLEEYEYSGTFSKGTPANVKMSVPTSPMTPDNCNESSSYTSFRKLALYKEYCENEKWTTDLERTPSQLASLNLPSSPSDYRIRQISYHVEVIQTLLIPSIRNADSSHLTWVAPLGSGAVGMVLCPNAVDIAVKVSIYETGFDPKHLHPSKAEAQIMRRLFTVLRLAEKDPVSPHVAIILDDIYGVSLSSLQIPKHFWESSRSAKELQKWIGRNRNCDLSNCSLLFSERLEGGTLFRSLCRSSPDVKRQRSVDLEELSQGHLKTPKAFSQVLQELGVSPVDGIRTVAFQVLFTLAVIKELIPDFKHNDLSLANIMLRATHDFPVDLWESSITQGRETRSHSEHNAKFYTAPLRVYLYKYRNEKFLVPDLGFQPAIADFDFACIGNGTSPEDITNAKVAFFESRKVYEDYNIHSKRDDISDAQMFLSNLKDVALHNLQRELKSRSLFLKASPNKEESLMLDFFQRRVHPQCNDSQNRSLRGRLPPGLHETSDYYSPKGILKDTFFDNFRNMAVEYEKNPTKFKLLESYGIEVP
;
A
#
# COMPACT_ATOMS: atom_id res chain seq x y z
N MET A 1 -49.51 29.92 -4.31
CA MET A 1 -48.38 29.27 -3.60
C MET A 1 -47.38 28.83 -4.66
N ASN A 2 -46.44 29.71 -4.99
CA ASN A 2 -45.34 29.43 -5.91
C ASN A 2 -44.08 29.26 -5.06
N SER A 3 -43.45 28.08 -5.06
CA SER A 3 -42.08 27.91 -4.58
C SER A 3 -41.18 27.52 -5.74
N THR A 4 -40.36 28.49 -6.11
CA THR A 4 -39.34 28.46 -7.14
C THR A 4 -38.18 27.57 -6.67
N ILE A 5 -37.78 26.60 -7.49
CA ILE A 5 -36.56 25.81 -7.30
C ILE A 5 -35.37 26.68 -7.76
N HIS A 6 -34.51 27.09 -6.84
CA HIS A 6 -33.23 27.75 -7.15
C HIS A 6 -32.18 26.71 -7.59
N PRO A 7 -31.30 27.03 -8.56
CA PRO A 7 -30.23 26.15 -8.98
C PRO A 7 -28.95 26.33 -8.14
N LYS A 8 -28.37 25.18 -7.78
CA LYS A 8 -26.95 24.82 -7.57
C LYS A 8 -26.01 25.79 -6.84
N ASN A 9 -25.48 25.28 -5.72
CA ASN A 9 -24.44 25.88 -4.91
C ASN A 9 -23.06 25.74 -5.61
N PRO A 10 -22.29 26.83 -5.85
CA PRO A 10 -20.93 26.78 -6.39
C PRO A 10 -19.85 26.31 -5.38
N SER A 11 -20.26 25.58 -4.33
CA SER A 11 -19.40 25.20 -3.20
C SER A 11 -18.62 23.89 -3.41
N GLU A 12 -19.02 23.00 -4.31
CA GLU A 12 -18.33 21.71 -4.49
C GLU A 12 -16.94 21.88 -5.14
N GLU A 13 -16.80 22.80 -6.10
CA GLU A 13 -15.51 23.07 -6.76
C GLU A 13 -14.53 23.79 -5.82
N LYS A 14 -15.05 24.61 -4.88
CA LYS A 14 -14.26 25.25 -3.83
C LYS A 14 -13.80 24.24 -2.77
N VAL A 15 -14.65 23.27 -2.41
CA VAL A 15 -14.29 22.18 -1.48
C VAL A 15 -13.22 21.28 -2.08
N TRP A 16 -13.23 21.02 -3.38
CA TRP A 16 -12.14 20.27 -4.04
C TRP A 16 -10.84 21.07 -4.12
N LYS A 17 -10.90 22.38 -4.36
CA LYS A 17 -9.74 23.27 -4.31
C LYS A 17 -9.15 23.37 -2.90
N GLU A 18 -10.00 23.49 -1.88
CA GLU A 18 -9.60 23.50 -0.47
C GLU A 18 -9.14 22.12 0.01
N PHE A 19 -9.62 21.01 -0.56
CA PHE A 19 -9.09 19.67 -0.30
C PHE A 19 -7.70 19.46 -0.92
N GLU A 20 -7.47 20.00 -2.13
CA GLU A 20 -6.15 20.06 -2.75
C GLU A 20 -5.21 21.01 -1.97
N GLU A 21 -5.71 22.17 -1.49
CA GLU A 21 -4.91 23.20 -0.78
C GLU A 21 -4.72 22.92 0.72
N SER A 22 -5.62 22.21 1.42
CA SER A 22 -5.47 21.84 2.84
C SER A 22 -4.54 20.65 3.07
N SER A 23 -4.22 19.90 2.02
CA SER A 23 -3.04 19.02 2.00
C SER A 23 -1.71 19.80 1.89
N LEU A 24 -1.75 21.15 1.82
CA LEU A 24 -0.63 22.01 1.44
C LEU A 24 -0.33 23.22 2.36
N GLU A 25 -0.94 23.39 3.54
CA GLU A 25 -0.58 24.48 4.48
C GLU A 25 0.01 24.00 5.82
N GLU A 26 1.23 24.50 6.10
CA GLU A 26 2.00 24.36 7.34
C GLU A 26 1.40 25.21 8.46
N TYR A 27 1.45 24.71 9.70
CA TYR A 27 1.41 25.58 10.88
C TYR A 27 2.84 25.98 11.26
N GLU A 28 3.15 27.27 11.11
CA GLU A 28 4.27 27.91 11.79
C GLU A 28 4.06 27.85 13.31
N TYR A 29 4.91 27.13 14.01
CA TYR A 29 4.95 27.12 15.48
C TYR A 29 5.68 28.37 15.98
N SER A 30 4.96 29.47 16.18
CA SER A 30 5.45 30.67 16.88
C SER A 30 5.15 30.57 18.39
N GLY A 31 5.88 29.69 19.07
CA GLY A 31 5.90 29.64 20.54
C GLY A 31 7.09 30.43 21.08
N THR A 32 6.87 31.70 21.45
CA THR A 32 7.81 32.47 22.27
C THR A 32 7.81 31.94 23.69
N PHE A 33 8.86 31.18 24.07
CA PHE A 33 9.10 30.87 25.49
C PHE A 33 9.85 32.02 26.16
N SER A 34 9.19 32.61 27.15
CA SER A 34 9.71 33.64 28.03
C SER A 34 10.88 33.12 28.88
N LYS A 35 11.90 33.96 29.02
CA LYS A 35 13.03 33.78 29.94
C LYS A 35 12.51 33.70 31.38
N GLY A 36 12.89 32.64 32.09
CA GLY A 36 12.74 32.53 33.54
C GLY A 36 13.73 31.53 34.13
N THR A 37 14.91 32.00 34.52
CA THR A 37 15.67 31.43 35.65
C THR A 37 15.13 32.07 36.95
N PRO A 38 15.37 31.55 38.18
CA PRO A 38 16.27 30.44 38.57
C PRO A 38 15.74 29.51 39.70
N ALA A 39 16.39 28.35 39.89
CA ALA A 39 16.67 27.83 41.24
C ALA A 39 17.78 26.76 41.20
N ASN A 40 18.84 27.03 41.95
CA ASN A 40 19.95 26.12 42.24
C ASN A 40 19.45 24.92 43.07
N VAL A 41 19.64 23.70 42.57
CA VAL A 41 19.72 22.50 43.41
C VAL A 41 21.04 21.81 43.12
N LYS A 42 21.98 21.96 44.06
CA LYS A 42 23.20 21.16 44.13
C LYS A 42 22.79 19.73 44.47
N MET A 43 23.04 18.78 43.57
CA MET A 43 23.21 17.38 43.96
C MET A 43 24.65 16.96 43.74
N SER A 44 25.22 16.42 44.81
CA SER A 44 26.58 15.89 44.93
C SER A 44 26.79 14.66 44.05
N VAL A 45 27.89 14.67 43.30
CA VAL A 45 28.44 13.53 42.55
C VAL A 45 29.35 12.73 43.48
N PRO A 46 29.18 11.40 43.61
CA PRO A 46 30.25 10.53 44.08
C PRO A 46 31.13 10.13 42.90
N THR A 47 32.40 10.53 42.94
CA THR A 47 33.46 10.06 42.05
C THR A 47 34.02 8.74 42.53
N SER A 48 33.93 7.69 41.72
CA SER A 48 34.93 6.61 41.66
C SER A 48 34.85 5.85 40.33
N PRO A 49 35.99 5.39 39.79
CA PRO A 49 36.10 4.85 38.43
C PRO A 49 35.77 3.36 38.41
N MET A 50 34.91 2.92 37.49
CA MET A 50 34.78 1.52 37.12
C MET A 50 35.50 1.26 35.80
N THR A 51 36.37 0.26 35.83
CA THR A 51 37.13 -0.29 34.71
C THR A 51 36.22 -1.02 33.71
N PRO A 52 36.59 -1.11 32.43
CA PRO A 52 35.80 -1.78 31.41
C PRO A 52 36.23 -3.25 31.31
N ASP A 53 35.41 -4.17 31.83
CA ASP A 53 35.49 -5.58 31.47
C ASP A 53 34.10 -6.23 31.54
N ASN A 54 33.81 -7.04 30.52
CA ASN A 54 32.68 -7.96 30.36
C ASN A 54 31.31 -7.40 29.93
N CYS A 55 31.15 -7.20 28.62
CA CYS A 55 29.91 -7.47 27.89
C CYS A 55 30.26 -8.14 26.55
N ASN A 56 30.65 -9.42 26.61
CA ASN A 56 30.64 -10.35 25.48
C ASN A 56 29.45 -11.30 25.67
N GLU A 57 28.81 -11.67 24.54
CA GLU A 57 27.67 -12.62 24.40
C GLU A 57 26.31 -12.05 24.89
N SER A 58 25.20 -12.06 24.14
CA SER A 58 24.75 -12.86 23.00
C SER A 58 23.61 -12.13 22.24
N SER A 59 23.79 -11.84 20.95
CA SER A 59 22.69 -11.45 20.04
C SER A 59 22.76 -12.12 18.66
N SER A 60 23.64 -13.10 18.50
CA SER A 60 23.83 -13.85 17.24
C SER A 60 22.86 -15.03 17.04
N TYR A 61 21.93 -15.29 17.97
CA TYR A 61 21.10 -16.50 17.95
C TYR A 61 19.71 -16.36 17.29
N THR A 62 19.27 -15.16 16.93
CA THR A 62 17.93 -14.93 16.36
C THR A 62 17.89 -14.83 14.83
N SER A 63 19.02 -14.59 14.17
CA SER A 63 19.09 -14.55 12.69
C SER A 63 19.17 -15.95 12.07
N PHE A 64 19.81 -16.91 12.74
CA PHE A 64 19.90 -18.30 12.26
C PHE A 64 18.57 -19.06 12.30
N ARG A 65 17.66 -18.71 13.22
CA ARG A 65 16.32 -19.33 13.31
C ARG A 65 15.36 -18.86 12.21
N LYS A 66 15.61 -17.68 11.62
CA LYS A 66 14.81 -17.12 10.51
C LYS A 66 15.16 -17.76 9.16
N LEU A 67 16.44 -18.07 8.96
CA LEU A 67 16.86 -18.92 7.84
C LEU A 67 16.36 -20.36 8.01
N ALA A 68 16.30 -20.87 9.25
CA ALA A 68 15.90 -22.25 9.52
C ALA A 68 14.45 -22.57 9.07
N LEU A 69 13.47 -21.68 9.27
CA LEU A 69 12.09 -21.91 8.80
C LEU A 69 11.96 -21.88 7.27
N TYR A 70 12.77 -21.06 6.60
CA TYR A 70 12.82 -20.98 5.14
C TYR A 70 13.60 -22.15 4.52
N LYS A 71 14.68 -22.55 5.20
CA LYS A 71 15.53 -23.68 4.84
C LYS A 71 14.83 -25.01 5.12
N GLU A 72 14.07 -25.14 6.20
CA GLU A 72 13.19 -26.28 6.52
C GLU A 72 12.10 -26.45 5.45
N TYR A 73 11.61 -25.35 4.87
CA TYR A 73 10.72 -25.39 3.71
C TYR A 73 11.43 -25.89 2.43
N CYS A 74 12.64 -25.39 2.12
CA CYS A 74 13.43 -25.90 0.99
C CYS A 74 13.86 -27.37 1.18
N GLU A 75 14.25 -27.76 2.39
CA GLU A 75 14.71 -29.11 2.74
C GLU A 75 13.55 -30.12 2.74
N ASN A 76 12.35 -29.75 3.21
CA ASN A 76 11.17 -30.63 3.20
C ASN A 76 10.58 -30.88 1.81
N GLU A 77 10.81 -29.99 0.84
CA GLU A 77 10.42 -30.20 -0.56
C GLU A 77 11.49 -30.87 -1.44
N LYS A 78 12.53 -31.50 -0.84
CA LYS A 78 13.69 -32.09 -1.55
C LYS A 78 14.48 -31.09 -2.41
N TRP A 79 14.53 -29.81 -2.03
CA TRP A 79 15.48 -28.86 -2.63
C TRP A 79 16.80 -28.96 -1.88
N THR A 80 17.58 -30.01 -2.18
CA THR A 80 18.94 -30.12 -1.64
C THR A 80 19.82 -28.98 -2.16
N THR A 81 20.57 -28.41 -1.23
CA THR A 81 21.62 -27.40 -1.33
C THR A 81 22.47 -27.46 -2.61
N ASP A 82 22.21 -26.54 -3.54
CA ASP A 82 23.16 -26.08 -4.57
C ASP A 82 23.60 -24.65 -4.21
N LEU A 83 24.21 -24.47 -3.04
CA LEU A 83 24.57 -23.18 -2.41
C LEU A 83 25.81 -22.49 -3.00
N GLU A 84 26.35 -22.96 -4.12
CA GLU A 84 27.53 -22.37 -4.79
C GLU A 84 27.20 -21.72 -6.14
N ARG A 85 25.92 -21.57 -6.48
CA ARG A 85 25.53 -21.02 -7.78
C ARG A 85 25.55 -19.49 -7.79
N THR A 86 26.19 -18.93 -8.80
CA THR A 86 26.16 -17.48 -9.07
C THR A 86 24.74 -17.05 -9.49
N PRO A 87 24.36 -15.77 -9.33
CA PRO A 87 23.10 -15.23 -9.85
C PRO A 87 22.82 -15.59 -11.32
N SER A 88 23.86 -15.68 -12.15
CA SER A 88 23.78 -16.10 -13.55
C SER A 88 23.42 -17.58 -13.74
N GLN A 89 23.81 -18.45 -12.79
CA GLN A 89 23.47 -19.87 -12.79
C GLN A 89 22.04 -20.12 -12.30
N LEU A 90 21.54 -19.31 -11.36
CA LEU A 90 20.13 -19.34 -10.93
C LEU A 90 19.16 -18.96 -12.08
N ALA A 91 19.55 -18.00 -12.92
CA ALA A 91 18.78 -17.58 -14.10
C ALA A 91 18.69 -18.65 -15.21
N SER A 92 19.54 -19.67 -15.19
CA SER A 92 19.62 -20.72 -16.23
C SER A 92 18.82 -21.99 -15.94
N LEU A 93 18.15 -22.06 -14.77
CA LEU A 93 17.31 -23.20 -14.40
C LEU A 93 16.01 -23.20 -15.23
N ASN A 94 15.62 -24.39 -15.73
CA ASN A 94 14.35 -24.58 -16.45
C ASN A 94 13.19 -23.88 -15.73
N LEU A 95 12.47 -23.03 -16.48
CA LEU A 95 11.37 -22.23 -15.96
C LEU A 95 10.27 -23.18 -15.44
N PRO A 96 9.76 -22.98 -14.22
CA PRO A 96 8.68 -23.80 -13.69
C PRO A 96 7.40 -23.60 -14.49
N SER A 97 6.51 -24.60 -14.43
CA SER A 97 5.26 -24.62 -15.19
C SER A 97 4.13 -23.78 -14.58
N SER A 98 4.28 -23.25 -13.36
CA SER A 98 3.23 -22.49 -12.66
C SER A 98 3.66 -21.05 -12.30
N PRO A 99 2.75 -20.05 -12.36
CA PRO A 99 3.03 -18.67 -11.96
C PRO A 99 3.42 -18.49 -10.49
N SER A 100 2.88 -19.30 -9.59
CA SER A 100 3.18 -19.26 -8.15
C SER A 100 4.64 -19.64 -7.87
N ASP A 101 5.18 -20.64 -8.56
CA ASP A 101 6.58 -21.04 -8.45
C ASP A 101 7.54 -19.94 -8.89
N TYR A 102 7.18 -19.20 -9.95
CA TYR A 102 7.97 -18.06 -10.42
C TYR A 102 8.05 -16.98 -9.35
N ARG A 103 6.91 -16.63 -8.74
CA ARG A 103 6.85 -15.60 -7.69
C ARG A 103 7.63 -16.01 -6.44
N ILE A 104 7.52 -17.26 -6.01
CA ILE A 104 8.31 -17.77 -4.87
C ILE A 104 9.80 -17.63 -5.15
N ARG A 105 10.27 -18.03 -6.34
CA ARG A 105 11.69 -17.87 -6.73
C ARG A 105 12.13 -16.42 -6.79
N GLN A 106 11.29 -15.52 -7.30
CA GLN A 106 11.59 -14.10 -7.34
C GLN A 106 11.79 -13.55 -5.91
N ILE A 107 10.90 -13.93 -4.97
CA ILE A 107 11.04 -13.57 -3.56
C ILE A 107 12.33 -14.18 -2.97
N SER A 108 12.62 -15.45 -3.24
CA SER A 108 13.87 -16.10 -2.81
C SER A 108 15.10 -15.31 -3.24
N TYR A 109 15.15 -14.99 -4.53
CA TYR A 109 16.25 -14.25 -5.14
C TYR A 109 16.40 -12.85 -4.53
N HIS A 110 15.29 -12.13 -4.34
CA HIS A 110 15.33 -10.81 -3.71
C HIS A 110 15.85 -10.87 -2.28
N VAL A 111 15.40 -11.84 -1.48
CA VAL A 111 15.87 -12.04 -0.09
C VAL A 111 17.38 -12.34 -0.07
N GLU A 112 17.86 -13.21 -0.97
CA GLU A 112 19.28 -13.52 -1.08
C GLU A 112 20.11 -12.28 -1.42
N VAL A 113 19.69 -11.48 -2.41
CA VAL A 113 20.38 -10.23 -2.79
C VAL A 113 20.38 -9.23 -1.63
N ILE A 114 19.27 -9.10 -0.89
CA ILE A 114 19.19 -8.22 0.27
C ILE A 114 20.22 -8.64 1.34
N GLN A 115 20.29 -9.93 1.66
CA GLN A 115 21.10 -10.43 2.76
C GLN A 115 22.60 -10.50 2.43
N THR A 116 22.94 -10.86 1.18
CA THR A 116 24.33 -11.09 0.77
C THR A 116 24.99 -9.85 0.19
N LEU A 117 24.23 -8.92 -0.39
CA LEU A 117 24.77 -7.74 -1.05
C LEU A 117 24.34 -6.43 -0.36
N LEU A 118 23.04 -6.17 -0.25
CA LEU A 118 22.57 -4.84 0.20
C LEU A 118 22.86 -4.57 1.68
N ILE A 119 22.48 -5.47 2.59
CA ILE A 119 22.67 -5.28 4.04
C ILE A 119 24.15 -5.12 4.39
N PRO A 120 25.07 -5.97 3.89
CA PRO A 120 26.51 -5.78 4.11
C PRO A 120 27.01 -4.43 3.58
N SER A 121 26.59 -4.03 2.39
CA SER A 121 27.00 -2.76 1.78
C SER A 121 26.54 -1.56 2.59
N ILE A 122 25.27 -1.57 3.05
CA ILE A 122 24.71 -0.53 3.92
C ILE A 122 25.48 -0.45 5.25
N ARG A 123 25.75 -1.60 5.89
CA ARG A 123 26.45 -1.65 7.19
C ARG A 123 27.90 -1.19 7.10
N ASN A 124 28.57 -1.49 6.00
CA ASN A 124 29.96 -1.10 5.76
C ASN A 124 30.10 0.30 5.13
N ALA A 125 28.97 0.98 4.87
CA ALA A 125 28.92 2.21 4.09
C ALA A 125 29.63 2.09 2.72
N ASP A 126 29.59 0.90 2.13
CA ASP A 126 30.19 0.59 0.83
C ASP A 126 29.21 1.01 -0.28
N SER A 127 29.65 1.94 -1.12
CA SER A 127 28.85 2.50 -2.21
C SER A 127 28.79 1.61 -3.44
N SER A 128 29.65 0.59 -3.54
CA SER A 128 29.81 -0.23 -4.75
C SER A 128 28.52 -0.94 -5.18
N HIS A 129 27.64 -1.24 -4.22
CA HIS A 129 26.37 -1.94 -4.45
C HIS A 129 25.12 -1.13 -4.05
N LEU A 130 25.31 0.06 -3.47
CA LEU A 130 24.22 0.91 -2.97
C LEU A 130 24.02 2.14 -3.87
N THR A 131 23.65 1.89 -5.13
CA THR A 131 23.17 2.96 -6.02
C THR A 131 21.65 2.96 -6.03
N TRP A 132 21.05 4.13 -5.79
CA TRP A 132 19.61 4.31 -5.80
C TRP A 132 19.16 4.71 -7.20
N VAL A 133 18.26 3.93 -7.78
CA VAL A 133 17.71 4.19 -9.11
C VAL A 133 16.77 5.38 -9.06
N ALA A 134 15.92 5.42 -8.03
CA ALA A 134 14.90 6.45 -7.94
C ALA A 134 14.28 6.63 -6.55
N PRO A 135 13.78 7.84 -6.24
CA PRO A 135 12.69 8.02 -5.29
C PRO A 135 11.45 7.25 -5.72
N LEU A 136 10.87 6.46 -4.82
CA LEU A 136 9.51 5.91 -4.99
C LEU A 136 8.47 6.75 -4.24
N GLY A 137 8.88 7.41 -3.15
CA GLY A 137 8.02 8.31 -2.39
C GLY A 137 8.73 8.94 -1.19
N SER A 138 8.11 9.98 -0.62
CA SER A 138 8.54 10.59 0.64
C SER A 138 7.33 10.96 1.50
N GLY A 139 7.46 10.72 2.79
CA GLY A 139 6.48 11.06 3.82
C GLY A 139 7.08 11.99 4.86
N ALA A 140 6.31 12.28 5.91
CA ALA A 140 6.72 13.24 6.94
C ALA A 140 7.99 12.81 7.71
N VAL A 141 8.19 11.51 7.89
CA VAL A 141 9.24 10.93 8.75
C VAL A 141 10.08 9.86 8.03
N GLY A 142 10.05 9.84 6.70
CA GLY A 142 10.73 8.80 5.95
C GLY A 142 10.57 8.90 4.45
N MET A 143 11.19 7.96 3.76
CA MET A 143 11.18 7.89 2.30
C MET A 143 11.14 6.44 1.84
N VAL A 144 10.82 6.24 0.57
CA VAL A 144 10.88 4.95 -0.09
C VAL A 144 11.80 5.09 -1.30
N LEU A 145 12.79 4.21 -1.38
CA LEU A 145 13.84 4.20 -2.39
C LEU A 145 13.81 2.88 -3.16
N CYS A 146 14.30 2.88 -4.39
CA CYS A 146 14.56 1.66 -5.17
C CYS A 146 16.06 1.51 -5.40
N PRO A 147 16.72 0.44 -4.92
CA PRO A 147 18.12 0.17 -5.24
C PRO A 147 18.26 -0.33 -6.69
N ASN A 148 19.44 -0.18 -7.27
CA ASN A 148 19.73 -0.62 -8.64
C ASN A 148 20.03 -2.12 -8.75
N ALA A 149 20.50 -2.71 -7.66
CA ALA A 149 20.87 -4.12 -7.64
C ALA A 149 19.66 -5.07 -7.76
N VAL A 150 18.47 -4.61 -7.36
CA VAL A 150 17.26 -5.46 -7.28
C VAL A 150 16.00 -4.61 -7.26
N ASP A 151 14.94 -5.11 -7.89
CA ASP A 151 13.66 -4.40 -8.00
C ASP A 151 12.79 -4.55 -6.74
N ILE A 152 13.15 -3.79 -5.71
CA ILE A 152 12.46 -3.78 -4.41
C ILE A 152 12.17 -2.35 -3.96
N ALA A 153 11.25 -2.21 -3.03
CA ALA A 153 11.04 -0.97 -2.31
C ALA A 153 11.76 -1.01 -0.96
N VAL A 154 12.54 0.03 -0.66
CA VAL A 154 13.23 0.20 0.62
C VAL A 154 12.66 1.41 1.32
N LYS A 155 11.82 1.18 2.33
CA LYS A 155 11.29 2.23 3.19
C LYS A 155 12.32 2.57 4.26
N VAL A 156 12.88 3.78 4.17
CA VAL A 156 13.78 4.35 5.16
C VAL A 156 12.96 5.20 6.12
N SER A 157 12.86 4.78 7.37
CA SER A 157 12.21 5.55 8.42
C SER A 157 13.26 6.26 9.27
N ILE A 158 13.06 7.56 9.42
CA ILE A 158 13.88 8.44 10.25
C ILE A 158 13.14 8.59 11.58
N TYR A 159 13.82 8.24 12.66
CA TYR A 159 13.18 8.10 13.96
C TYR A 159 12.79 9.46 14.49
N GLU A 160 11.56 9.59 14.98
CA GLU A 160 11.25 10.67 15.92
C GLU A 160 11.73 10.27 17.32
N THR A 161 12.54 11.11 17.95
CA THR A 161 12.88 10.90 19.37
C THR A 161 11.67 11.26 20.24
N GLY A 162 11.39 10.47 21.28
CA GLY A 162 10.35 10.79 22.27
C GLY A 162 9.09 9.91 22.22
N PHE A 163 9.11 8.82 21.45
CA PHE A 163 8.12 7.75 21.64
C PHE A 163 8.34 7.05 22.99
N ASP A 164 7.24 6.62 23.62
CA ASP A 164 7.30 5.84 24.86
C ASP A 164 8.00 4.49 24.57
N PRO A 165 9.12 4.18 25.26
CA PRO A 165 9.87 2.94 25.05
C PRO A 165 9.06 1.68 25.38
N LYS A 166 7.90 1.79 26.04
CA LYS A 166 6.99 0.66 26.30
C LYS A 166 6.30 0.14 25.04
N HIS A 167 6.18 0.96 24.00
CA HIS A 167 5.57 0.57 22.74
C HIS A 167 6.63 0.24 21.69
N LEU A 168 6.30 -0.66 20.76
CA LEU A 168 7.22 -0.97 19.69
C LEU A 168 7.38 0.25 18.79
N HIS A 169 8.64 0.52 18.44
CA HIS A 169 8.97 1.53 17.44
C HIS A 169 8.14 1.28 16.16
N PRO A 170 7.59 2.31 15.49
CA PRO A 170 6.67 2.12 14.37
C PRO A 170 7.20 1.19 13.29
N SER A 171 8.46 1.37 12.87
CA SER A 171 9.07 0.51 11.85
C SER A 171 9.26 -0.94 12.30
N LYS A 172 9.47 -1.18 13.60
CA LYS A 172 9.52 -2.54 14.18
C LYS A 172 8.13 -3.16 14.23
N ALA A 173 7.13 -2.39 14.65
CA ALA A 173 5.74 -2.82 14.68
C ALA A 173 5.25 -3.16 13.26
N GLU A 174 5.46 -2.27 12.29
CA GLU A 174 5.16 -2.48 10.87
C GLU A 174 5.81 -3.76 10.34
N ALA A 175 7.12 -3.95 10.56
CA ALA A 175 7.81 -5.15 10.11
C ALA A 175 7.25 -6.44 10.72
N GLN A 176 6.92 -6.42 12.02
CA GLN A 176 6.34 -7.57 12.71
C GLN A 176 4.91 -7.88 12.23
N ILE A 177 4.09 -6.84 12.03
CA ILE A 177 2.72 -6.98 11.51
C ILE A 177 2.75 -7.58 10.11
N MET A 178 3.57 -7.02 9.20
CA MET A 178 3.69 -7.55 7.84
C MET A 178 4.11 -9.02 7.83
N ARG A 179 5.09 -9.41 8.67
CA ARG A 179 5.49 -10.81 8.81
C ARG A 179 4.38 -11.69 9.35
N ARG A 180 3.65 -11.22 10.38
CA ARG A 180 2.55 -11.98 10.99
C ARG A 180 1.42 -12.19 9.98
N LEU A 181 1.03 -11.13 9.27
CA LEU A 181 0.05 -11.20 8.18
C LEU A 181 0.49 -12.19 7.11
N PHE A 182 1.71 -12.05 6.58
CA PHE A 182 2.23 -12.94 5.55
C PHE A 182 2.23 -14.41 6.01
N THR A 183 2.70 -14.68 7.24
CA THR A 183 2.74 -16.04 7.80
C THR A 183 1.34 -16.63 7.93
N VAL A 184 0.41 -15.89 8.53
CA VAL A 184 -0.95 -16.35 8.80
C VAL A 184 -1.74 -16.55 7.50
N LEU A 185 -1.62 -15.62 6.56
CA LEU A 185 -2.27 -15.73 5.24
C LEU A 185 -1.72 -16.92 4.44
N ARG A 186 -0.41 -17.18 4.51
CA ARG A 186 0.20 -18.33 3.85
C ARG A 186 -0.19 -19.67 4.48
N LEU A 187 -0.37 -19.73 5.80
CA LEU A 187 -0.76 -20.95 6.51
C LEU A 187 -2.25 -21.29 6.34
N ALA A 188 -3.11 -20.28 6.20
CA ALA A 188 -4.55 -20.47 6.07
C ALA A 188 -4.96 -20.98 4.68
N GLU A 189 -4.14 -20.70 3.68
CA GLU A 189 -4.38 -21.16 2.32
C GLU A 189 -3.63 -22.48 2.09
N LYS A 190 -4.34 -23.52 1.61
CA LYS A 190 -3.70 -24.74 1.07
C LYS A 190 -2.90 -24.46 -0.21
N ASP A 191 -3.00 -23.24 -0.75
CA ASP A 191 -2.27 -22.70 -1.89
C ASP A 191 -1.42 -21.50 -1.41
N PRO A 192 -0.21 -21.25 -1.93
CA PRO A 192 0.81 -20.52 -1.19
C PRO A 192 0.70 -18.99 -1.09
N VAL A 193 -0.36 -18.30 -1.53
CA VAL A 193 -0.31 -16.83 -1.60
C VAL A 193 -1.69 -16.15 -1.49
N SER A 194 -2.06 -15.60 -0.33
CA SER A 194 -3.12 -14.57 -0.31
C SER A 194 -2.47 -13.24 -0.70
N PRO A 195 -2.65 -12.73 -1.93
CA PRO A 195 -1.66 -11.89 -2.58
C PRO A 195 -1.84 -10.41 -2.25
N HIS A 196 -2.95 -9.99 -1.65
CA HIS A 196 -3.32 -8.58 -1.60
C HIS A 196 -2.77 -7.85 -0.37
N VAL A 197 -1.61 -8.29 0.12
CA VAL A 197 -0.79 -7.61 1.12
C VAL A 197 0.62 -7.49 0.57
N ALA A 198 1.27 -6.35 0.79
CA ALA A 198 2.66 -6.15 0.42
C ALA A 198 3.58 -7.10 1.20
N ILE A 199 4.49 -7.77 0.51
CA ILE A 199 5.42 -8.73 1.09
C ILE A 199 6.63 -8.00 1.66
N ILE A 200 6.88 -8.19 2.96
CA ILE A 200 8.15 -7.85 3.59
C ILE A 200 9.20 -8.91 3.24
N LEU A 201 10.36 -8.44 2.80
CA LEU A 201 11.51 -9.27 2.45
C LEU A 201 12.52 -9.31 3.59
N ASP A 202 12.85 -8.16 4.19
CA ASP A 202 13.71 -8.07 5.37
C ASP A 202 13.56 -6.71 6.10
N ASP A 203 14.24 -6.54 7.23
CA ASP A 203 14.42 -5.24 7.90
C ASP A 203 15.74 -5.16 8.67
N ILE A 204 16.29 -3.96 8.74
CA ILE A 204 17.45 -3.63 9.57
C ILE A 204 17.24 -2.32 10.33
N TYR A 205 17.92 -2.18 11.47
CA TYR A 205 17.85 -1.02 12.36
C TYR A 205 19.27 -0.54 12.70
N GLY A 206 19.41 0.66 13.26
CA GLY A 206 20.72 1.18 13.63
C GLY A 206 21.56 1.64 12.44
N VAL A 207 20.91 2.05 11.34
CA VAL A 207 21.59 2.46 10.12
C VAL A 207 21.73 3.98 10.09
N SER A 208 22.93 4.51 9.94
CA SER A 208 23.07 5.97 9.81
C SER A 208 22.54 6.44 8.45
N LEU A 209 21.77 7.52 8.43
CA LEU A 209 21.25 8.13 7.19
C LEU A 209 22.37 8.48 6.21
N SER A 210 23.54 8.91 6.71
CA SER A 210 24.69 9.24 5.87
C SER A 210 25.29 8.02 5.17
N SER A 211 25.20 6.84 5.78
CA SER A 211 25.65 5.58 5.16
C SER A 211 24.82 5.18 3.94
N LEU A 212 23.59 5.70 3.83
CA LEU A 212 22.72 5.42 2.69
C LEU A 212 23.13 6.18 1.43
N GLN A 213 23.95 7.24 1.52
CA GLN A 213 24.41 8.01 0.35
C GLN A 213 23.26 8.45 -0.58
N ILE A 214 22.17 8.95 0.00
CA ILE A 214 20.98 9.37 -0.75
C ILE A 214 21.37 10.49 -1.74
N PRO A 215 21.11 10.32 -3.05
CA PRO A 215 21.55 11.28 -4.05
C PRO A 215 20.93 12.66 -3.85
N LYS A 216 21.67 13.73 -4.18
CA LYS A 216 21.16 15.10 -4.04
C LYS A 216 19.83 15.33 -4.78
N HIS A 217 19.70 14.77 -5.98
CA HIS A 217 18.50 14.92 -6.81
C HIS A 217 17.25 14.31 -6.17
N PHE A 218 17.38 13.31 -5.27
CA PHE A 218 16.25 12.77 -4.52
C PHE A 218 15.58 13.87 -3.68
N TRP A 219 16.38 14.63 -2.94
CA TRP A 219 15.88 15.70 -2.08
C TRP A 219 15.24 16.85 -2.86
N GLU A 220 15.62 16.99 -4.13
CA GLU A 220 15.10 18.00 -5.04
C GLU A 220 13.85 17.53 -5.81
N SER A 221 13.56 16.22 -5.79
CA SER A 221 12.56 15.59 -6.65
C SER A 221 11.14 16.09 -6.35
N SER A 222 10.75 16.14 -5.07
CA SER A 222 9.38 16.44 -4.67
C SER A 222 9.30 17.45 -3.54
N ARG A 223 8.13 18.10 -3.38
CA ARG A 223 7.86 18.98 -2.23
C ARG A 223 8.03 18.21 -0.91
N SER A 224 7.48 17.00 -0.82
CA SER A 224 7.62 16.13 0.35
C SER A 224 9.08 15.81 0.68
N ALA A 225 9.92 15.53 -0.33
CA ALA A 225 11.34 15.29 -0.12
C ALA A 225 12.08 16.55 0.37
N LYS A 226 11.75 17.72 -0.18
CA LYS A 226 12.29 19.01 0.28
C LYS A 226 11.87 19.33 1.72
N GLU A 227 10.62 19.07 2.07
CA GLU A 227 10.13 19.26 3.44
C GLU A 227 10.78 18.29 4.42
N LEU A 228 10.94 17.01 4.03
CA LEU A 228 11.69 16.04 4.81
C LEU A 228 13.15 16.49 5.01
N GLN A 229 13.81 16.99 3.96
CA GLN A 229 15.17 17.53 4.04
C GLN A 229 15.25 18.73 5.00
N LYS A 230 14.31 19.67 4.92
CA LYS A 230 14.24 20.83 5.83
C LYS A 230 14.01 20.37 7.26
N TRP A 231 13.12 19.40 7.47
CA TRP A 231 12.84 18.83 8.80
C TRP A 231 14.09 18.19 9.40
N ILE A 232 14.80 17.36 8.62
CA ILE A 232 16.10 16.79 8.99
C ILE A 232 17.09 17.91 9.34
N GLY A 233 17.20 18.94 8.50
CA GLY A 233 18.12 20.06 8.71
C GLY A 233 17.84 20.89 9.97
N ARG A 234 16.61 20.86 10.48
CA ARG A 234 16.26 21.49 11.77
C ARG A 234 16.77 20.69 12.98
N ASN A 235 17.16 19.42 12.80
CA ASN A 235 17.64 18.50 13.84
C ASN A 235 16.75 18.44 15.10
N ARG A 236 15.44 18.69 14.95
CA ARG A 236 14.50 18.63 16.06
C ARG A 236 13.83 17.27 16.07
N ASN A 237 14.03 16.55 17.15
CA ASN A 237 13.42 15.26 17.41
C ASN A 237 13.73 14.18 16.36
N CYS A 238 14.90 14.18 15.72
CA CYS A 238 15.27 13.12 14.77
C CYS A 238 16.61 12.45 15.14
N ASP A 239 16.71 11.13 14.99
CA ASP A 239 17.96 10.38 15.15
C ASP A 239 18.49 9.88 13.81
N LEU A 240 19.36 10.70 13.18
CA LEU A 240 19.95 10.39 11.88
C LEU A 240 21.03 9.30 11.95
N SER A 241 21.49 8.94 13.15
CA SER A 241 22.49 7.88 13.35
C SER A 241 21.85 6.49 13.41
N ASN A 242 20.54 6.43 13.61
CA ASN A 242 19.81 5.21 13.90
C ASN A 242 18.51 5.19 13.08
N CYS A 243 18.60 5.14 11.76
CA CYS A 243 17.47 4.90 10.87
C CYS A 243 17.13 3.41 10.78
N SER A 244 15.94 3.12 10.26
CA SER A 244 15.46 1.76 10.02
C SER A 244 15.05 1.61 8.58
N LEU A 245 15.36 0.44 8.04
CA LEU A 245 15.13 0.10 6.66
C LEU A 245 14.22 -1.12 6.63
N LEU A 246 13.12 -0.99 5.93
CA LEU A 246 12.18 -2.06 5.64
C LEU A 246 12.26 -2.36 4.15
N PHE A 247 12.64 -3.59 3.82
CA PHE A 247 12.73 -4.07 2.45
C PHE A 247 11.43 -4.80 2.12
N SER A 248 10.73 -4.38 1.08
CA SER A 248 9.50 -5.01 0.61
C SER A 248 9.54 -5.24 -0.90
N GLU A 249 8.63 -6.08 -1.40
CA GLU A 249 8.41 -6.14 -2.85
C GLU A 249 8.11 -4.74 -3.40
N ARG A 250 8.57 -4.45 -4.62
CA ARG A 250 8.16 -3.24 -5.33
C ARG A 250 6.80 -3.50 -5.98
N LEU A 251 5.92 -2.52 -5.88
CA LEU A 251 4.57 -2.56 -6.45
C LEU A 251 4.49 -1.53 -7.56
N GLU A 252 4.60 -1.99 -8.80
CA GLU A 252 4.98 -1.22 -9.99
C GLU A 252 3.88 -0.28 -10.47
N GLY A 253 2.63 -0.59 -10.18
CA GLY A 253 1.49 0.24 -10.53
C GLY A 253 1.31 1.46 -9.60
N GLY A 254 2.14 1.61 -8.57
CA GLY A 254 2.07 2.70 -7.60
C GLY A 254 0.79 2.65 -6.76
N THR A 255 0.40 3.78 -6.18
CA THR A 255 -0.81 3.85 -5.34
C THR A 255 -2.09 3.76 -6.18
N LEU A 256 -3.11 3.09 -5.66
CA LEU A 256 -4.44 3.02 -6.25
C LEU A 256 -5.03 4.42 -6.42
N PHE A 257 -4.81 5.32 -5.46
CA PHE A 257 -5.20 6.73 -5.58
C PHE A 257 -4.64 7.38 -6.84
N ARG A 258 -3.32 7.29 -7.08
CA ARG A 258 -2.67 7.89 -8.25
C ARG A 258 -3.23 7.28 -9.53
N SER A 259 -3.42 5.97 -9.55
CA SER A 259 -3.94 5.23 -10.72
C SER A 259 -5.37 5.63 -11.08
N LEU A 260 -6.25 5.81 -10.10
CA LEU A 260 -7.63 6.24 -10.31
C LEU A 260 -7.74 7.72 -10.70
N CYS A 261 -6.90 8.60 -10.12
CA CYS A 261 -6.96 10.05 -10.32
C CYS A 261 -6.24 10.55 -11.59
N ARG A 262 -5.21 9.84 -12.08
CA ARG A 262 -4.41 10.22 -13.27
C ARG A 262 -5.20 10.30 -14.58
N SER A 263 -6.42 9.79 -14.59
CA SER A 263 -7.34 9.82 -15.73
C SER A 263 -7.75 11.25 -16.15
N SER A 264 -7.30 12.32 -15.48
CA SER A 264 -7.76 13.71 -15.68
C SER A 264 -6.87 14.52 -16.64
N PRO A 265 -7.37 14.88 -17.85
CA PRO A 265 -6.63 15.72 -18.80
C PRO A 265 -6.46 17.18 -18.36
N ASP A 266 -7.20 17.65 -17.35
CA ASP A 266 -7.12 19.02 -16.83
C ASP A 266 -5.97 19.25 -15.84
N VAL A 267 -5.26 18.18 -15.46
CA VAL A 267 -4.05 18.28 -14.65
C VAL A 267 -2.83 18.60 -15.54
N LYS A 268 -2.97 19.60 -16.40
CA LYS A 268 -1.84 20.14 -17.19
C LYS A 268 -0.77 20.79 -16.30
N ARG A 269 -1.09 21.13 -15.04
CA ARG A 269 -0.13 21.67 -14.06
C ARG A 269 0.71 20.62 -13.32
N GLN A 270 0.25 19.37 -13.11
CA GLN A 270 1.17 18.32 -12.60
C GLN A 270 2.07 17.75 -13.70
N ARG A 271 1.65 17.82 -14.98
CA ARG A 271 2.53 17.43 -16.09
C ARG A 271 3.85 18.21 -16.11
N SER A 272 3.90 19.48 -15.71
CA SER A 272 5.16 20.23 -15.68
C SER A 272 6.09 19.79 -14.54
N VAL A 273 5.55 19.31 -13.41
CA VAL A 273 6.34 18.80 -12.27
C VAL A 273 6.81 17.37 -12.54
N ASP A 274 5.93 16.52 -13.07
CA ASP A 274 6.30 15.14 -13.45
C ASP A 274 7.30 15.13 -14.64
N LEU A 275 7.20 16.05 -15.62
CA LEU A 275 8.13 16.10 -16.77
C LEU A 275 9.56 16.56 -16.41
N GLU A 276 9.74 17.37 -15.35
CA GLU A 276 11.08 17.70 -14.84
C GLU A 276 11.70 16.52 -14.07
N GLU A 277 10.91 15.78 -13.27
CA GLU A 277 11.36 14.53 -12.61
C GLU A 277 11.68 13.42 -13.62
N LEU A 278 11.00 13.38 -14.78
CA LEU A 278 11.20 12.38 -15.84
C LEU A 278 12.39 12.67 -16.78
N SER A 279 12.91 13.92 -16.77
CA SER A 279 14.03 14.32 -17.63
C SER A 279 15.36 13.63 -17.31
N GLN A 280 15.43 12.86 -16.21
CA GLN A 280 16.59 12.07 -15.79
C GLN A 280 16.57 10.60 -16.27
N GLY A 281 15.62 10.20 -17.12
CA GLY A 281 15.87 9.20 -18.17
C GLY A 281 15.56 7.72 -17.94
N HIS A 282 15.12 7.24 -16.76
CA HIS A 282 14.99 5.78 -16.53
C HIS A 282 13.66 5.26 -15.95
N LEU A 283 12.65 6.10 -15.68
CA LEU A 283 11.34 5.62 -15.21
C LEU A 283 10.21 6.14 -16.10
N LYS A 284 9.41 5.25 -16.66
CA LYS A 284 8.24 5.61 -17.49
C LYS A 284 7.00 5.71 -16.60
N THR A 285 6.08 6.61 -16.92
CA THR A 285 4.88 6.85 -16.10
C THR A 285 3.85 5.72 -16.26
N PRO A 286 3.35 5.14 -15.16
CA PRO A 286 2.22 4.20 -15.20
C PRO A 286 1.01 4.75 -15.96
N LYS A 287 0.37 3.93 -16.81
CA LYS A 287 -0.91 4.27 -17.49
C LYS A 287 -1.99 4.62 -16.49
N ALA A 288 -2.95 5.46 -16.90
CA ALA A 288 -4.11 5.75 -16.06
C ALA A 288 -5.01 4.51 -15.97
N PHE A 289 -5.58 4.22 -14.79
CA PHE A 289 -6.42 3.04 -14.55
C PHE A 289 -7.53 2.88 -15.60
N SER A 290 -8.18 3.97 -16.00
CA SER A 290 -9.24 3.94 -17.03
C SER A 290 -8.74 3.46 -18.40
N GLN A 291 -7.50 3.79 -18.78
CA GLN A 291 -6.91 3.36 -20.05
C GLN A 291 -6.64 1.86 -20.04
N VAL A 292 -6.18 1.34 -18.90
CA VAL A 292 -5.89 -0.08 -18.70
C VAL A 292 -7.16 -0.89 -18.80
N LEU A 293 -8.23 -0.45 -18.12
CA LEU A 293 -9.54 -1.07 -18.22
C LEU A 293 -10.07 -1.03 -19.65
N GLN A 294 -9.91 0.09 -20.35
CA GLN A 294 -10.32 0.22 -21.75
C GLN A 294 -9.57 -0.76 -22.67
N GLU A 295 -8.25 -0.90 -22.51
CA GLU A 295 -7.42 -1.85 -23.26
C GLU A 295 -7.81 -3.30 -22.98
N LEU A 296 -8.27 -3.59 -21.76
CA LEU A 296 -8.79 -4.88 -21.35
C LEU A 296 -10.25 -5.12 -21.75
N GLY A 297 -10.95 -4.11 -22.27
CA GLY A 297 -12.39 -4.19 -22.52
C GLY A 297 -13.22 -4.35 -21.24
N VAL A 298 -12.68 -3.95 -20.08
CA VAL A 298 -13.35 -4.00 -18.78
C VAL A 298 -14.04 -2.66 -18.53
N SER A 299 -15.30 -2.67 -18.09
CA SER A 299 -15.99 -1.43 -17.78
C SER A 299 -15.39 -0.77 -16.52
N PRO A 300 -15.44 0.57 -16.39
CA PRO A 300 -15.00 1.25 -15.17
C PRO A 300 -15.67 0.70 -13.90
N VAL A 301 -16.96 0.36 -13.98
CA VAL A 301 -17.72 -0.24 -12.87
C VAL A 301 -17.16 -1.62 -12.48
N ASP A 302 -16.87 -2.48 -13.46
CA ASP A 302 -16.28 -3.80 -13.21
C ASP A 302 -14.88 -3.70 -12.59
N GLY A 303 -14.08 -2.71 -13.01
CA GLY A 303 -12.78 -2.44 -12.42
C GLY A 303 -12.90 -2.01 -10.95
N ILE A 304 -13.80 -1.08 -10.64
CA ILE A 304 -14.08 -0.65 -9.26
C ILE A 304 -14.62 -1.82 -8.41
N ARG A 305 -15.53 -2.63 -8.97
CA ARG A 305 -16.07 -3.83 -8.31
C ARG A 305 -14.97 -4.83 -7.97
N THR A 306 -14.06 -5.08 -8.91
CA THR A 306 -12.95 -6.02 -8.74
C THR A 306 -11.97 -5.55 -7.65
N VAL A 307 -11.56 -4.27 -7.69
CA VAL A 307 -10.69 -3.69 -6.67
C VAL A 307 -11.35 -3.70 -5.29
N ALA A 308 -12.63 -3.29 -5.20
CA ALA A 308 -13.38 -3.33 -3.96
C ALA A 308 -13.45 -4.76 -3.40
N PHE A 309 -13.76 -5.74 -4.24
CA PHE A 309 -13.83 -7.14 -3.84
C PHE A 309 -12.48 -7.65 -3.31
N GLN A 310 -11.38 -7.46 -4.03
CA GLN A 310 -10.07 -7.98 -3.64
C GLN A 310 -9.59 -7.42 -2.30
N VAL A 311 -9.76 -6.12 -2.07
CA VAL A 311 -9.39 -5.49 -0.79
C VAL A 311 -10.32 -5.98 0.34
N LEU A 312 -11.64 -6.00 0.13
CA LEU A 312 -12.59 -6.44 1.15
C LEU A 312 -12.46 -7.93 1.49
N PHE A 313 -12.22 -8.78 0.50
CA PHE A 313 -11.92 -10.20 0.69
C PHE A 313 -10.71 -10.36 1.61
N THR A 314 -9.64 -9.63 1.32
CA THR A 314 -8.40 -9.67 2.09
C THR A 314 -8.61 -9.22 3.53
N LEU A 315 -9.35 -8.14 3.74
CA LEU A 315 -9.73 -7.72 5.09
C LEU A 315 -10.61 -8.75 5.79
N ALA A 316 -11.58 -9.36 5.12
CA ALA A 316 -12.44 -10.38 5.71
C ALA A 316 -11.64 -11.62 6.15
N VAL A 317 -10.65 -12.00 5.34
CA VAL A 317 -9.70 -13.08 5.64
C VAL A 317 -8.81 -12.70 6.83
N ILE A 318 -8.16 -11.54 6.80
CA ILE A 318 -7.30 -11.07 7.90
C ILE A 318 -8.10 -11.01 9.20
N LYS A 319 -9.33 -10.51 9.16
CA LYS A 319 -10.21 -10.41 10.33
C LYS A 319 -10.68 -11.77 10.86
N GLU A 320 -10.81 -12.78 10.01
CA GLU A 320 -11.11 -14.13 10.47
C GLU A 320 -9.90 -14.75 11.20
N LEU A 321 -8.70 -14.53 10.67
CA LEU A 321 -7.47 -15.17 11.17
C LEU A 321 -6.79 -14.38 12.30
N ILE A 322 -6.95 -13.05 12.30
CA ILE A 322 -6.39 -12.09 13.26
C ILE A 322 -7.48 -11.04 13.56
N PRO A 323 -8.50 -11.39 14.38
CA PRO A 323 -9.64 -10.49 14.65
C PRO A 323 -9.21 -9.10 15.12
N ASP A 324 -8.20 -9.03 15.97
CA ASP A 324 -7.69 -7.80 16.56
C ASP A 324 -6.74 -7.00 15.65
N PHE A 325 -6.51 -7.43 14.41
CA PHE A 325 -5.73 -6.64 13.46
C PHE A 325 -6.45 -5.33 13.12
N LYS A 326 -5.74 -4.20 13.14
CA LYS A 326 -6.23 -2.91 12.65
C LYS A 326 -5.14 -2.29 11.79
N HIS A 327 -5.51 -1.73 10.64
CA HIS A 327 -4.60 -0.93 9.85
C HIS A 327 -4.58 0.53 10.32
N ASN A 328 -5.72 1.06 10.76
CA ASN A 328 -5.94 2.45 11.22
C ASN A 328 -5.69 3.56 10.18
N ASP A 329 -5.25 3.20 8.98
CA ASP A 329 -4.90 4.13 7.89
C ASP A 329 -5.08 3.51 6.49
N LEU A 330 -6.02 2.59 6.33
CA LEU A 330 -6.35 2.00 5.04
C LEU A 330 -7.09 2.97 4.08
N SER A 331 -6.33 3.89 3.49
CA SER A 331 -6.78 4.78 2.41
C SER A 331 -6.39 4.26 1.03
N LEU A 332 -6.86 4.91 -0.04
CA LEU A 332 -6.43 4.59 -1.42
C LEU A 332 -4.94 4.85 -1.67
N ALA A 333 -4.27 5.65 -0.84
CA ALA A 333 -2.83 5.87 -0.93
C ALA A 333 -2.03 4.69 -0.37
N ASN A 334 -2.63 3.92 0.54
CA ASN A 334 -2.03 2.78 1.23
C ASN A 334 -2.45 1.44 0.59
N ILE A 335 -3.07 1.51 -0.59
CA ILE A 335 -3.30 0.37 -1.47
C ILE A 335 -2.45 0.60 -2.70
N MET A 336 -1.52 -0.30 -2.94
CA MET A 336 -0.59 -0.27 -4.05
C MET A 336 -1.05 -1.26 -5.12
N LEU A 337 -0.59 -1.11 -6.36
CA LEU A 337 -0.95 -2.00 -7.46
C LEU A 337 0.26 -2.86 -7.85
N ARG A 338 0.11 -4.18 -7.74
CA ARG A 338 1.06 -5.17 -8.24
C ARG A 338 0.73 -5.52 -9.69
N ALA A 339 1.68 -5.52 -10.60
CA ALA A 339 1.44 -6.03 -11.95
C ALA A 339 1.25 -7.56 -11.94
N THR A 340 0.38 -8.11 -12.80
CA THR A 340 0.24 -9.57 -12.96
C THR A 340 1.08 -10.06 -14.15
N HIS A 341 1.80 -11.18 -13.97
CA HIS A 341 2.96 -11.61 -14.76
C HIS A 341 2.76 -11.97 -16.25
N ASP A 342 1.61 -11.65 -16.86
CA ASP A 342 1.38 -11.84 -18.31
C ASP A 342 1.09 -10.52 -19.05
N PHE A 343 1.08 -9.38 -18.37
CA PHE A 343 1.09 -8.10 -19.08
C PHE A 343 2.54 -7.78 -19.46
N PRO A 344 2.86 -7.67 -20.77
CA PRO A 344 4.14 -7.10 -21.17
C PRO A 344 4.27 -5.78 -20.43
N VAL A 345 5.28 -5.68 -19.56
CA VAL A 345 5.62 -4.43 -18.89
C VAL A 345 5.75 -3.32 -19.95
N ASP A 346 6.21 -3.69 -21.16
CA ASP A 346 6.21 -2.86 -22.37
C ASP A 346 4.86 -2.22 -22.73
N LEU A 347 3.71 -2.87 -22.54
CA LEU A 347 2.39 -2.26 -22.79
C LEU A 347 2.03 -1.23 -21.72
N TRP A 348 2.49 -1.38 -20.48
CA TRP A 348 2.34 -0.37 -19.43
C TRP A 348 3.31 0.79 -19.60
N GLU A 349 4.46 0.50 -20.20
CA GLU A 349 5.61 1.37 -20.32
C GLU A 349 5.72 2.12 -21.65
N SER A 350 5.03 1.71 -22.72
CA SER A 350 5.17 2.32 -24.04
C SER A 350 4.26 3.54 -24.24
N SER A 351 4.62 4.66 -23.63
CA SER A 351 4.17 5.97 -24.11
C SER A 351 5.12 7.04 -23.60
N ILE A 352 6.11 7.43 -24.42
CA ILE A 352 6.71 8.78 -24.52
C ILE A 352 7.92 8.82 -25.49
N THR A 353 8.58 7.70 -25.83
CA THR A 353 9.78 7.74 -26.72
C THR A 353 9.54 7.57 -28.21
N GLN A 354 8.33 7.28 -28.70
CA GLN A 354 8.06 7.34 -30.14
C GLN A 354 7.63 8.75 -30.54
N GLY A 355 8.64 9.61 -30.68
CA GLY A 355 8.52 10.83 -31.47
C GLY A 355 8.14 10.48 -32.91
N ARG A 356 7.03 11.04 -33.37
CA ARG A 356 6.91 11.67 -34.70
C ARG A 356 7.17 10.84 -35.96
N GLU A 357 6.96 9.53 -35.94
CA GLU A 357 6.67 8.82 -37.19
C GLU A 357 5.17 8.61 -37.33
N THR A 358 4.58 9.34 -38.27
CA THR A 358 3.20 9.20 -38.75
C THR A 358 3.00 7.79 -39.30
N ARG A 359 2.73 6.82 -38.43
CA ARG A 359 2.15 5.54 -38.85
C ARG A 359 0.70 5.78 -39.18
N SER A 360 0.39 5.59 -40.46
CA SER A 360 -0.95 5.54 -41.03
C SER A 360 -1.87 4.70 -40.13
N HIS A 361 -3.02 5.28 -39.76
CA HIS A 361 -4.14 4.61 -39.12
C HIS A 361 -4.78 3.58 -40.08
N SER A 362 -4.02 2.57 -40.50
CA SER A 362 -4.57 1.39 -41.16
C SER A 362 -4.95 0.37 -40.10
N GLU A 363 -6.24 0.34 -39.77
CA GLU A 363 -6.99 -0.89 -39.46
C GLU A 363 -6.23 -1.97 -38.67
N HIS A 364 -5.73 -1.63 -37.49
CA HIS A 364 -5.71 -2.61 -36.40
C HIS A 364 -7.12 -2.75 -35.87
N ASN A 365 -7.96 -3.36 -36.71
CA ASN A 365 -9.20 -4.00 -36.28
C ASN A 365 -8.85 -4.81 -35.05
N ALA A 366 -9.50 -4.47 -33.94
CA ALA A 366 -9.48 -5.22 -32.71
C ALA A 366 -9.93 -6.65 -33.01
N LYS A 367 -8.98 -7.51 -33.39
CA LYS A 367 -9.06 -8.92 -33.08
C LYS A 367 -8.96 -8.97 -31.56
N PHE A 368 -10.09 -8.69 -30.90
CA PHE A 368 -10.30 -9.12 -29.53
C PHE A 368 -10.04 -10.62 -29.57
N TYR A 369 -8.87 -10.98 -29.06
CA TYR A 369 -8.43 -12.36 -29.02
C TYR A 369 -9.57 -13.16 -28.39
N THR A 370 -10.00 -14.23 -29.04
CA THR A 370 -10.88 -15.27 -28.49
C THR A 370 -10.20 -16.04 -27.35
N ALA A 371 -9.24 -15.42 -26.68
CA ALA A 371 -8.53 -16.00 -25.57
C ALA A 371 -9.50 -16.10 -24.38
N PRO A 372 -9.45 -17.21 -23.64
CA PRO A 372 -10.26 -17.37 -22.44
C PRO A 372 -9.99 -16.23 -21.45
N LEU A 373 -11.06 -15.75 -20.82
CA LEU A 373 -10.97 -14.70 -19.79
C LEU A 373 -10.07 -15.21 -18.66
N ARG A 374 -9.02 -14.45 -18.36
CA ARG A 374 -8.11 -14.73 -17.24
C ARG A 374 -8.80 -14.35 -15.94
N VAL A 375 -8.90 -15.29 -15.02
CA VAL A 375 -9.66 -15.15 -13.78
C VAL A 375 -8.93 -15.74 -12.59
N TYR A 376 -9.27 -15.26 -11.41
CA TYR A 376 -8.87 -15.79 -10.12
C TYR A 376 -10.08 -16.38 -9.40
N LEU A 377 -9.92 -17.56 -8.80
CA LEU A 377 -10.96 -18.18 -7.98
C LEU A 377 -10.72 -17.83 -6.51
N TYR A 378 -11.62 -17.08 -5.89
CA TYR A 378 -11.61 -16.80 -4.46
C TYR A 378 -12.61 -17.69 -3.75
N LYS A 379 -12.18 -18.32 -2.65
CA LYS A 379 -13.05 -19.08 -1.74
C LYS A 379 -13.07 -18.41 -0.38
N TYR A 380 -14.25 -18.04 0.08
CA TYR A 380 -14.44 -17.53 1.43
C TYR A 380 -15.54 -18.34 2.11
N ARG A 381 -15.15 -19.21 3.04
CA ARG A 381 -16.08 -20.17 3.66
C ARG A 381 -16.72 -21.05 2.58
N ASN A 382 -18.06 -21.08 2.51
CA ASN A 382 -18.80 -21.88 1.54
C ASN A 382 -19.12 -21.13 0.23
N GLU A 383 -18.64 -19.89 0.06
CA GLU A 383 -18.86 -19.10 -1.15
C GLU A 383 -17.62 -19.12 -2.06
N LYS A 384 -17.88 -19.16 -3.37
CA LYS A 384 -16.86 -19.05 -4.42
C LYS A 384 -17.13 -17.83 -5.28
N PHE A 385 -16.06 -17.13 -5.65
CA PHE A 385 -16.10 -15.95 -6.48
C PHE A 385 -15.07 -16.10 -7.58
N LEU A 386 -15.47 -15.86 -8.82
CA LEU A 386 -14.56 -15.83 -9.95
C LEU A 386 -14.39 -14.38 -10.38
N VAL A 387 -13.18 -13.86 -10.23
CA VAL A 387 -12.88 -12.44 -10.36
C VAL A 387 -11.95 -12.25 -11.55
N PRO A 388 -12.24 -11.32 -12.47
CA PRO A 388 -11.39 -11.08 -13.64
C PRO A 388 -10.02 -10.55 -13.23
N ASP A 389 -8.99 -10.95 -13.97
CA ASP A 389 -7.67 -10.33 -13.88
C ASP A 389 -7.67 -8.96 -14.57
N LEU A 390 -7.36 -7.90 -13.83
CA LEU A 390 -7.25 -6.55 -14.37
C LEU A 390 -5.85 -6.22 -14.92
N GLY A 391 -4.96 -7.22 -15.03
CA GLY A 391 -3.54 -6.97 -15.30
C GLY A 391 -2.78 -6.47 -14.08
N PHE A 392 -3.47 -6.24 -12.96
CA PHE A 392 -2.91 -5.87 -11.68
C PHE A 392 -3.76 -6.42 -10.53
N GLN A 393 -3.14 -6.46 -9.35
CA GLN A 393 -3.77 -6.82 -8.08
C GLN A 393 -3.52 -5.71 -7.05
N PRO A 394 -4.55 -5.22 -6.34
CA PRO A 394 -4.36 -4.30 -5.23
C PRO A 394 -3.69 -5.02 -4.06
N ALA A 395 -2.67 -4.40 -3.47
CA ALA A 395 -1.98 -4.89 -2.30
C ALA A 395 -2.02 -3.82 -1.20
N ILE A 396 -2.50 -4.21 -0.03
CA ILE A 396 -2.47 -3.37 1.18
C ILE A 396 -1.02 -3.18 1.59
N ALA A 397 -0.61 -1.92 1.78
CA ALA A 397 0.75 -1.51 2.12
C ALA A 397 0.71 -0.40 3.19
N ASP A 398 1.90 0.03 3.63
CA ASP A 398 2.09 1.10 4.60
C ASP A 398 1.40 0.85 5.96
N PHE A 399 2.00 -0.02 6.78
CA PHE A 399 1.45 -0.45 8.06
C PHE A 399 1.91 0.44 9.22
N ASP A 400 2.20 1.71 8.93
CA ASP A 400 2.77 2.68 9.87
C ASP A 400 1.91 2.95 11.11
N PHE A 401 0.60 2.75 10.99
CA PHE A 401 -0.39 2.88 12.07
C PHE A 401 -1.07 1.57 12.43
N ALA A 402 -0.61 0.45 11.86
CA ALA A 402 -1.23 -0.83 12.12
C ALA A 402 -0.92 -1.32 13.54
N CYS A 403 -1.84 -2.11 14.10
CA CYS A 403 -1.67 -2.83 15.35
C CYS A 403 -2.33 -4.21 15.27
N ILE A 404 -1.89 -5.12 16.14
CA ILE A 404 -2.57 -6.39 16.40
C ILE A 404 -2.78 -6.48 17.91
N GLY A 405 -4.03 -6.67 18.34
CA GLY A 405 -4.37 -6.70 19.76
C GLY A 405 -4.60 -5.30 20.35
N ASN A 406 -4.80 -5.26 21.67
CA ASN A 406 -5.16 -4.04 22.41
C ASN A 406 -4.11 -3.63 23.46
N GLY A 407 -2.94 -4.26 23.43
CA GLY A 407 -1.83 -4.03 24.36
C GLY A 407 -1.99 -4.69 25.72
N THR A 408 -2.87 -5.69 25.86
CA THR A 408 -3.07 -6.44 27.11
C THR A 408 -2.39 -7.81 27.10
N SER A 409 -2.10 -8.37 25.93
CA SER A 409 -1.39 -9.63 25.77
C SER A 409 0.07 -9.41 25.37
N PRO A 410 1.01 -10.28 25.81
CA PRO A 410 2.38 -10.30 25.28
C PRO A 410 2.46 -10.56 23.76
N GLU A 411 1.41 -11.12 23.16
CA GLU A 411 1.32 -11.35 21.71
C GLU A 411 0.87 -10.10 20.93
N ASP A 412 0.43 -9.05 21.64
CA ASP A 412 -0.05 -7.83 21.01
C ASP A 412 1.12 -7.05 20.42
N ILE A 413 0.95 -6.62 19.16
CA ILE A 413 1.88 -5.73 18.49
C ILE A 413 1.30 -4.31 18.60
N THR A 414 1.69 -3.61 19.67
CA THR A 414 1.32 -2.20 19.88
C THR A 414 2.29 -1.27 19.17
N ASN A 415 1.75 -0.31 18.43
CA ASN A 415 2.52 0.62 17.63
C ASN A 415 2.67 1.96 18.37
N ALA A 416 3.91 2.42 18.57
CA ALA A 416 4.18 3.65 19.29
C ALA A 416 3.58 4.90 18.63
N LYS A 417 3.39 4.92 17.29
CA LYS A 417 2.65 5.99 16.62
C LYS A 417 1.20 5.99 17.08
N VAL A 418 0.53 4.83 17.10
CA VAL A 418 -0.85 4.74 17.59
C VAL A 418 -0.95 5.23 19.03
N ALA A 419 -0.10 4.74 19.93
CA ALA A 419 -0.09 5.18 21.33
C ALA A 419 0.18 6.69 21.50
N PHE A 420 1.06 7.25 20.67
CA PHE A 420 1.33 8.69 20.65
C PHE A 420 0.08 9.51 20.27
N PHE A 421 -0.66 9.06 19.26
CA PHE A 421 -1.91 9.71 18.86
C PHE A 421 -3.00 9.54 19.93
N GLU A 422 -3.14 8.34 20.52
CA GLU A 422 -4.10 8.06 21.58
C GLU A 422 -3.89 8.90 22.85
N SER A 423 -2.63 9.12 23.25
CA SER A 423 -2.29 9.83 24.50
C SER A 423 -2.47 11.35 24.42
N ARG A 424 -2.72 11.92 23.24
CA ARG A 424 -2.70 13.36 23.02
C ARG A 424 -4.06 13.85 22.53
N LYS A 425 -4.73 14.62 23.38
CA LYS A 425 -6.04 15.23 23.09
C LYS A 425 -6.07 16.05 21.78
N VAL A 426 -4.96 16.70 21.42
CA VAL A 426 -4.86 17.46 20.16
C VAL A 426 -4.97 16.58 18.90
N TYR A 427 -4.81 15.25 19.05
CA TYR A 427 -4.93 14.28 17.97
C TYR A 427 -6.18 13.40 18.09
N GLU A 428 -7.09 13.71 19.03
CA GLU A 428 -8.36 12.98 19.21
C GLU A 428 -9.18 12.94 17.90
N ASP A 429 -9.15 14.03 17.13
CA ASP A 429 -9.82 14.13 15.84
C ASP A 429 -9.24 13.20 14.75
N TYR A 430 -8.03 12.64 14.92
CA TYR A 430 -7.45 11.71 13.95
C TYR A 430 -8.08 10.31 14.04
N ASN A 431 -8.76 9.99 15.15
CA ASN A 431 -9.42 8.70 15.38
C ASN A 431 -8.50 7.49 15.09
N ILE A 432 -7.25 7.58 15.54
CA ILE A 432 -6.25 6.52 15.48
C ILE A 432 -6.21 5.87 16.84
N HIS A 433 -6.81 4.68 16.95
CA HIS A 433 -6.91 3.96 18.22
C HIS A 433 -6.66 2.46 18.01
N SER A 434 -5.92 1.87 18.93
CA SER A 434 -5.72 0.42 19.07
C SER A 434 -7.04 -0.33 19.28
N LYS A 435 -8.02 0.33 19.92
CA LYS A 435 -9.35 -0.23 20.25
C LYS A 435 -10.44 0.07 19.22
N ARG A 436 -10.06 0.52 18.02
CA ARG A 436 -11.03 0.86 16.97
C ARG A 436 -11.88 -0.36 16.59
N ASP A 437 -13.06 -0.14 16.04
CA ASP A 437 -13.98 -1.22 15.61
C ASP A 437 -13.47 -1.98 14.36
N ASP A 438 -14.05 -3.17 14.11
CA ASP A 438 -13.60 -4.07 13.04
C ASP A 438 -13.93 -3.61 11.63
N ILE A 439 -14.84 -2.65 11.51
CA ILE A 439 -15.33 -2.18 10.21
C ILE A 439 -14.58 -0.95 9.71
N SER A 440 -13.84 -0.27 10.57
CA SER A 440 -13.27 1.05 10.29
C SER A 440 -12.34 1.09 9.08
N ASP A 441 -11.47 0.09 8.91
CA ASP A 441 -10.57 0.05 7.76
C ASP A 441 -11.34 -0.14 6.45
N ALA A 442 -12.34 -1.02 6.45
CA ALA A 442 -13.19 -1.24 5.27
C ALA A 442 -14.03 -0.02 4.92
N GLN A 443 -14.59 0.66 5.93
CA GLN A 443 -15.39 1.86 5.72
C GLN A 443 -14.55 3.05 5.24
N MET A 444 -13.30 3.17 5.70
CA MET A 444 -12.40 4.22 5.25
C MET A 444 -12.02 3.99 3.78
N PHE A 445 -11.64 2.76 3.44
CA PHE A 445 -11.39 2.34 2.08
C PHE A 445 -12.59 2.60 1.16
N LEU A 446 -13.77 2.08 1.51
CA LEU A 446 -14.97 2.21 0.68
C LEU A 446 -15.41 3.65 0.52
N SER A 447 -15.28 4.46 1.58
CA SER A 447 -15.67 5.86 1.50
C SER A 447 -14.73 6.67 0.61
N ASN A 448 -13.41 6.42 0.67
CA ASN A 448 -12.47 7.03 -0.28
C ASN A 448 -12.70 6.54 -1.72
N LEU A 449 -12.95 5.23 -1.90
CA LEU A 449 -13.23 4.65 -3.21
C LEU A 449 -14.52 5.22 -3.82
N LYS A 450 -15.56 5.41 -3.01
CA LYS A 450 -16.83 6.04 -3.41
C LYS A 450 -16.56 7.40 -4.03
N ASP A 451 -15.83 8.29 -3.35
CA ASP A 451 -15.63 9.66 -3.82
C ASP A 451 -14.92 9.70 -5.17
N VAL A 452 -13.87 8.89 -5.33
CA VAL A 452 -13.11 8.80 -6.58
C VAL A 452 -13.95 8.16 -7.69
N ALA A 453 -14.71 7.11 -7.39
CA ALA A 453 -15.61 6.46 -8.34
C ALA A 453 -16.73 7.41 -8.80
N LEU A 454 -17.34 8.15 -7.87
CA LEU A 454 -18.36 9.16 -8.15
C LEU A 454 -17.82 10.27 -9.03
N HIS A 455 -16.65 10.81 -8.68
CA HIS A 455 -15.99 11.84 -9.48
C HIS A 455 -15.73 11.37 -10.91
N ASN A 456 -15.17 10.17 -11.07
CA ASN A 456 -14.89 9.58 -12.39
C ASN A 456 -16.18 9.35 -13.19
N LEU A 457 -17.23 8.84 -12.56
CA LEU A 457 -18.54 8.64 -13.17
C LEU A 457 -19.17 9.96 -13.60
N GLN A 458 -19.20 10.97 -12.73
CA GLN A 458 -19.76 12.29 -13.06
C GLN A 458 -19.04 12.91 -14.25
N ARG A 459 -17.73 12.76 -14.33
CA ARG A 459 -16.95 13.25 -15.46
C ARG A 459 -17.29 12.51 -16.75
N GLU A 460 -17.41 11.19 -16.68
CA GLU A 460 -17.81 10.38 -17.83
C GLU A 460 -19.22 10.76 -18.30
N LEU A 461 -20.18 10.90 -17.38
CA LEU A 461 -21.53 11.37 -17.68
C LEU A 461 -21.51 12.78 -18.28
N LYS A 462 -20.70 13.71 -17.75
CA LYS A 462 -20.54 15.06 -18.35
C LYS A 462 -20.02 14.95 -19.79
N SER A 463 -19.02 14.10 -20.04
CA SER A 463 -18.45 13.90 -21.38
C SER A 463 -19.46 13.30 -22.37
N ARG A 464 -20.27 12.34 -21.92
CA ARG A 464 -21.41 11.82 -22.70
C ARG A 464 -22.50 12.88 -22.87
N SER A 465 -22.65 13.75 -21.88
CA SER A 465 -23.78 14.68 -21.81
C SER A 465 -23.70 15.88 -22.76
N LEU A 466 -22.48 16.24 -23.14
CA LEU A 466 -22.22 17.22 -24.19
C LEU A 466 -22.90 16.82 -25.52
N PHE A 467 -23.30 15.55 -25.65
CA PHE A 467 -23.99 15.02 -26.83
C PHE A 467 -25.45 14.64 -26.56
N LEU A 468 -25.87 14.27 -25.33
CA LEU A 468 -27.25 13.87 -24.96
C LEU A 468 -27.54 14.10 -23.45
N LYS A 469 -28.78 14.20 -22.96
CA LYS A 469 -29.04 14.15 -21.50
C LYS A 469 -28.74 12.74 -20.95
N ALA A 470 -27.47 12.47 -20.62
CA ALA A 470 -27.03 11.16 -20.17
C ALA A 470 -27.40 10.93 -18.70
N SER A 471 -28.22 9.91 -18.43
CA SER A 471 -28.41 9.34 -17.11
C SER A 471 -27.40 8.20 -16.87
N PRO A 472 -27.10 7.85 -15.60
CA PRO A 472 -26.36 6.63 -15.29
C PRO A 472 -27.00 5.42 -15.98
N ASN A 473 -26.17 4.52 -16.52
CA ASN A 473 -26.64 3.24 -17.00
C ASN A 473 -26.96 2.30 -15.81
N LYS A 474 -27.41 1.08 -16.10
CA LYS A 474 -27.79 0.09 -15.07
C LYS A 474 -26.61 -0.26 -14.14
N GLU A 475 -25.42 -0.49 -14.69
CA GLU A 475 -24.23 -0.86 -13.91
C GLU A 475 -23.73 0.31 -13.06
N GLU A 476 -23.75 1.52 -13.61
CA GLU A 476 -23.40 2.74 -12.90
C GLU A 476 -24.38 2.98 -11.73
N SER A 477 -25.68 2.78 -11.97
CA SER A 477 -26.71 2.87 -10.92
C SER A 477 -26.51 1.82 -9.84
N LEU A 478 -26.12 0.59 -10.20
CA LEU A 478 -25.83 -0.48 -9.24
C LEU A 478 -24.61 -0.16 -8.37
N MET A 479 -23.56 0.43 -8.94
CA MET A 479 -22.39 0.89 -8.20
C MET A 479 -22.74 2.02 -7.21
N LEU A 480 -23.54 2.99 -7.65
CA LEU A 480 -24.03 4.08 -6.81
C LEU A 480 -24.84 3.55 -5.61
N ASP A 481 -25.78 2.65 -5.89
CA ASP A 481 -26.61 1.97 -4.89
C ASP A 481 -25.77 1.15 -3.91
N PHE A 482 -24.75 0.42 -4.40
CA PHE A 482 -23.80 -0.30 -3.56
C PHE A 482 -23.13 0.62 -2.54
N PHE A 483 -22.57 1.75 -2.97
CA PHE A 483 -21.93 2.69 -2.05
C PHE A 483 -22.93 3.32 -1.09
N GLN A 484 -24.13 3.67 -1.56
CA GLN A 484 -25.19 4.22 -0.70
C GLN A 484 -25.61 3.25 0.40
N ARG A 485 -25.66 1.95 0.10
CA ARG A 485 -26.02 0.90 1.07
C ARG A 485 -24.86 0.52 1.99
N ARG A 486 -23.63 0.42 1.47
CA ARG A 486 -22.48 -0.20 2.18
C ARG A 486 -21.47 0.76 2.77
N VAL A 487 -21.50 2.04 2.40
CA VAL A 487 -20.78 3.08 3.13
C VAL A 487 -21.66 3.55 4.29
N HIS A 488 -21.15 3.43 5.51
CA HIS A 488 -21.88 3.84 6.70
C HIS A 488 -22.26 5.33 6.60
N PRO A 489 -23.47 5.75 7.02
CA PRO A 489 -23.92 7.14 6.89
C PRO A 489 -22.98 8.17 7.53
N GLN A 490 -22.37 7.85 8.67
CA GLN A 490 -21.38 8.74 9.31
C GLN A 490 -20.07 8.85 8.51
N CYS A 491 -19.83 7.94 7.58
CA CYS A 491 -18.68 7.97 6.68
C CYS A 491 -19.02 8.67 5.36
N ASN A 492 -20.28 9.03 5.10
CA ASN A 492 -20.71 9.55 3.80
C ASN A 492 -20.26 10.98 3.51
N ASP A 493 -20.10 11.78 4.56
CA ASP A 493 -19.74 13.19 4.43
C ASP A 493 -18.22 13.36 4.56
N SER A 494 -17.61 13.91 3.51
CA SER A 494 -16.18 14.25 3.50
C SER A 494 -15.84 15.32 4.54
N GLN A 495 -16.79 16.16 4.96
CA GLN A 495 -16.60 17.18 5.99
C GLN A 495 -16.55 16.60 7.41
N ASN A 496 -17.16 15.42 7.61
CA ASN A 496 -17.12 14.70 8.90
C ASN A 496 -15.96 13.70 8.98
N ARG A 497 -15.17 13.59 7.92
CA ARG A 497 -13.85 12.97 8.05
C ARG A 497 -12.95 13.96 8.77
N SER A 498 -12.01 13.47 9.57
CA SER A 498 -10.98 14.33 10.15
C SER A 498 -10.32 15.18 9.06
N LEU A 499 -9.58 16.24 9.44
CA LEU A 499 -8.78 17.07 8.52
C LEU A 499 -7.88 16.27 7.55
N ARG A 500 -7.71 14.95 7.77
CA ARG A 500 -6.96 14.04 6.90
C ARG A 500 -7.75 12.81 6.41
N GLY A 501 -9.08 12.86 6.36
CA GLY A 501 -9.86 11.82 5.69
C GLY A 501 -10.13 10.55 6.52
N ARG A 502 -9.91 10.57 7.85
CA ARG A 502 -10.17 9.41 8.72
C ARG A 502 -11.59 9.43 9.28
N LEU A 503 -12.19 8.25 9.46
CA LEU A 503 -13.59 8.13 9.89
C LEU A 503 -13.81 8.73 11.29
N PRO A 504 -15.01 9.22 11.61
CA PRO A 504 -15.35 9.66 12.96
C PRO A 504 -15.32 8.51 13.98
N PRO A 505 -15.03 8.79 15.26
CA PRO A 505 -15.10 7.80 16.33
C PRO A 505 -16.54 7.31 16.53
N GLY A 506 -16.70 6.11 17.11
CA GLY A 506 -18.01 5.66 17.60
C GLY A 506 -18.83 4.77 16.66
N LEU A 507 -18.24 4.11 15.65
CA LEU A 507 -18.95 3.08 14.87
C LEU A 507 -19.14 1.75 15.65
N HIS A 508 -19.01 1.81 16.99
CA HIS A 508 -18.99 0.66 17.90
C HIS A 508 -20.28 -0.18 17.91
N GLU A 509 -21.41 0.36 17.40
CA GLU A 509 -22.70 -0.34 17.32
C GLU A 509 -23.03 -0.80 15.89
N THR A 510 -22.04 -1.21 15.13
CA THR A 510 -22.28 -1.57 13.73
C THR A 510 -22.51 -3.06 13.55
N SER A 511 -23.70 -3.36 13.04
CA SER A 511 -24.10 -4.66 12.52
C SER A 511 -23.01 -5.26 11.62
N ASP A 512 -22.88 -6.60 11.67
CA ASP A 512 -22.12 -7.42 10.71
C ASP A 512 -22.30 -6.95 9.26
N TYR A 513 -23.42 -6.30 8.94
CA TYR A 513 -23.72 -5.64 7.67
C TYR A 513 -22.61 -4.74 7.10
N TYR A 514 -21.89 -3.99 7.94
CA TYR A 514 -20.81 -3.08 7.51
C TYR A 514 -19.41 -3.68 7.63
N SER A 515 -19.29 -4.90 8.15
CA SER A 515 -18.02 -5.63 8.20
C SER A 515 -17.58 -6.05 6.80
N PRO A 516 -16.27 -6.26 6.55
CA PRO A 516 -15.80 -6.80 5.27
C PRO A 516 -16.59 -8.03 4.82
N LYS A 517 -16.82 -8.97 5.74
CA LYS A 517 -17.62 -10.19 5.52
C LYS A 517 -19.07 -9.90 5.15
N GLY A 518 -19.74 -8.97 5.83
CA GLY A 518 -21.12 -8.60 5.52
C GLY A 518 -21.27 -7.86 4.19
N ILE A 519 -20.25 -7.08 3.81
CA ILE A 519 -20.21 -6.36 2.53
C ILE A 519 -20.00 -7.33 1.36
N LEU A 520 -19.17 -8.37 1.50
CA LEU A 520 -18.96 -9.36 0.43
C LEU A 520 -20.23 -10.12 0.03
N LYS A 521 -21.23 -10.19 0.92
CA LYS A 521 -22.56 -10.76 0.64
C LYS A 521 -23.45 -9.85 -0.19
N ASP A 522 -23.01 -8.63 -0.51
CA ASP A 522 -23.82 -7.70 -1.29
C ASP A 522 -24.05 -8.18 -2.72
N THR A 523 -25.24 -7.91 -3.26
CA THR A 523 -25.62 -8.25 -4.64
C THR A 523 -24.73 -7.58 -5.68
N PHE A 524 -24.03 -6.49 -5.32
CA PHE A 524 -23.00 -5.90 -6.16
C PHE A 524 -21.92 -6.90 -6.61
N PHE A 525 -21.65 -7.94 -5.81
CA PHE A 525 -20.69 -9.00 -6.13
C PHE A 525 -21.32 -10.28 -6.72
N ASP A 526 -22.62 -10.29 -7.01
CA ASP A 526 -23.31 -11.46 -7.59
C ASP A 526 -22.72 -11.87 -8.93
N ASN A 527 -22.20 -10.92 -9.73
CA ASN A 527 -21.54 -11.23 -10.98
C ASN A 527 -20.35 -12.21 -10.77
N PHE A 528 -19.56 -12.03 -9.72
CA PHE A 528 -18.43 -12.93 -9.43
C PHE A 528 -18.90 -14.31 -8.93
N ARG A 529 -19.97 -14.36 -8.13
CA ARG A 529 -20.59 -15.63 -7.71
C ARG A 529 -21.17 -16.39 -8.90
N ASN A 530 -21.89 -15.70 -9.79
CA ASN A 530 -22.47 -16.27 -11.00
C ASN A 530 -21.39 -16.78 -11.96
N MET A 531 -20.29 -16.04 -12.11
CA MET A 531 -19.13 -16.50 -12.88
C MET A 531 -18.50 -17.76 -12.28
N ALA A 532 -18.42 -17.88 -10.95
CA ALA A 532 -17.93 -19.11 -10.31
C ALA A 532 -18.84 -20.32 -10.59
N VAL A 533 -20.17 -20.14 -10.50
CA VAL A 533 -21.13 -21.19 -10.87
C VAL A 533 -21.02 -21.56 -12.35
N GLU A 534 -20.78 -20.59 -13.22
CA GLU A 534 -20.57 -20.86 -14.64
C GLU A 534 -19.26 -21.63 -14.89
N TYR A 535 -18.18 -21.28 -14.20
CA TYR A 535 -16.91 -21.98 -14.28
C TYR A 535 -17.03 -23.45 -13.85
N GLU A 536 -17.80 -23.75 -12.81
CA GLU A 536 -18.07 -25.13 -12.40
C GLU A 536 -18.82 -25.92 -13.48
N LYS A 537 -19.72 -25.28 -14.23
CA LYS A 537 -20.47 -25.90 -15.33
C LYS A 537 -19.63 -26.03 -16.60
N ASN A 538 -18.74 -25.09 -16.87
CA ASN A 538 -17.93 -25.05 -18.08
C ASN A 538 -16.53 -24.43 -17.80
N PRO A 539 -15.58 -25.22 -17.27
CA PRO A 539 -14.27 -24.70 -16.88
C PRO A 539 -13.45 -24.21 -18.08
N THR A 540 -13.69 -24.75 -19.28
CA THR A 540 -12.94 -24.39 -20.50
C THR A 540 -13.21 -22.96 -20.99
N LYS A 541 -14.31 -22.33 -20.54
CA LYS A 541 -14.63 -20.94 -20.86
C LYS A 541 -13.65 -19.95 -20.21
N PHE A 542 -12.98 -20.35 -19.14
CA PHE A 542 -12.13 -19.49 -18.34
C PHE A 542 -10.71 -20.04 -18.29
N LYS A 543 -9.73 -19.13 -18.25
CA LYS A 543 -8.35 -19.50 -17.93
C LYS A 543 -8.14 -19.13 -16.47
N LEU A 544 -8.27 -20.13 -15.59
CA LEU A 544 -7.97 -19.96 -14.19
C LEU A 544 -6.47 -19.70 -14.03
N LEU A 545 -6.12 -18.57 -13.42
CA LEU A 545 -4.74 -18.21 -13.14
C LEU A 545 -4.28 -18.81 -11.83
N GLU A 546 -4.99 -18.46 -10.75
CA GLU A 546 -4.69 -18.89 -9.39
C GLU A 546 -5.99 -19.05 -8.60
N SER A 547 -5.90 -19.82 -7.52
CA SER A 547 -6.97 -19.95 -6.54
C SER A 547 -6.51 -19.36 -5.22
N TYR A 548 -7.34 -18.52 -4.63
CA TYR A 548 -7.20 -17.99 -3.28
C TYR A 548 -8.32 -18.57 -2.45
N GLY A 549 -8.05 -18.99 -1.22
CA GLY A 549 -9.12 -19.59 -0.48
C GLY A 549 -8.81 -20.00 0.93
N ILE A 550 -9.76 -19.71 1.81
CA ILE A 550 -9.81 -20.28 3.15
C ILE A 550 -11.00 -21.22 3.21
N GLU A 551 -10.70 -22.51 3.32
CA GLU A 551 -11.64 -23.50 3.81
C GLU A 551 -11.66 -23.38 5.33
N VAL A 552 -12.63 -22.64 5.87
CA VAL A 552 -12.87 -22.63 7.32
C VAL A 552 -13.59 -23.95 7.64
N PRO A 553 -13.04 -24.80 8.53
CA PRO A 553 -13.65 -26.07 8.92
C PRO A 553 -15.09 -25.97 9.39
#